data_AF-A0A9W2V6E0-F1
#
_entry.id   AF-A0A9W2V6E0-F1
#
_cell.length_a   1.000
_cell.length_b   1.000
_cell.length_c   1.000
_cell.angle_alpha   90.00
_cell.angle_beta   90.00
_cell.angle_gamma   90.00
#
_symmetry.space_group_name_H-M   'P 1'
#
loop_
_entity.id
_entity.type
_entity.pdbx_description
1 polymer ?
#
loop_
_entity_poly.entity_id
_entity_poly.type
_entity_poly.pdbx_seq_one_letter_code
_entity_poly.pdbx_strand_id
1 'polypeptide(L)'
;MVFQEWNRVAENDHLWRNLCLKKWSFCNFSKCLGSQTWKQFFLKQTKQEYQMALAQPEDFIFKEATGNLGIIGPMAYLSGNGPTMGGREKSIICTVSSKHMLYAWDVQEGTMIWSSPVQQSSITHLATLPQLHLAFTVDLEGTVKVWNCQDQDALATFPVSQACFSLEVCLTKDGPFLMVGNSEGDIYTLTVPELRGVSKVHAFKYTVDLLHCSPDKKWVFASGTHQNILPRVFFTECLLKPSEGKSPLSLSIPFSSCCRACWAPRRTSRITLMYRRGSSKKTGFTTFDLMTERTGGRTVIQVGTSCNDLRTTRGPSAVCGRILCMSLPHLWMTPCMCTCGKRKAVIHTSRAAVTWNT
;
A
#
# COMPACT_ATOMS: atom_id res chain seq x y z
N MET A 1 -35.42 -22.44 -3.63
CA MET A 1 -35.43 -23.50 -4.65
C MET A 1 -36.17 -22.95 -5.86
N VAL A 2 -35.42 -22.50 -6.87
CA VAL A 2 -35.99 -22.06 -8.16
C VAL A 2 -35.78 -23.21 -9.16
N PHE A 3 -36.66 -23.28 -10.17
CA PHE A 3 -36.66 -24.18 -11.33
C PHE A 3 -35.25 -24.67 -11.75
N GLN A 4 -35.10 -25.96 -12.06
CA GLN A 4 -33.83 -26.62 -12.43
C GLN A 4 -32.97 -25.83 -13.44
N GLU A 5 -33.63 -25.19 -14.40
CA GLU A 5 -32.99 -24.41 -15.45
C GLU A 5 -32.27 -23.15 -14.92
N TRP A 6 -32.84 -22.50 -13.90
CA TRP A 6 -32.20 -21.35 -13.24
C TRP A 6 -30.98 -21.78 -12.42
N ASN A 7 -31.02 -22.97 -11.80
CA ASN A 7 -29.83 -23.51 -11.12
C ASN A 7 -28.72 -23.78 -12.13
N ARG A 8 -29.03 -24.31 -13.32
CA ARG A 8 -28.05 -24.53 -14.39
C ARG A 8 -27.34 -23.24 -14.82
N VAL A 9 -28.09 -22.15 -14.99
CA VAL A 9 -27.52 -20.83 -15.31
C VAL A 9 -26.70 -20.28 -14.13
N ALA A 10 -27.15 -20.49 -12.89
CA ALA A 10 -26.47 -20.05 -11.69
C ALA A 10 -25.20 -20.85 -11.33
N GLU A 11 -24.93 -21.99 -11.97
CA GLU A 11 -23.66 -22.73 -11.84
C GLU A 11 -22.62 -22.33 -12.91
N ASN A 12 -22.89 -21.32 -13.73
CA ASN A 12 -21.95 -20.87 -14.76
C ASN A 12 -20.67 -20.26 -14.15
N ASP A 13 -19.52 -20.89 -14.39
CA ASP A 13 -18.22 -20.43 -13.89
C ASP A 13 -17.82 -19.03 -14.38
N HIS A 14 -18.18 -18.64 -15.61
CA HIS A 14 -17.89 -17.29 -16.11
C HIS A 14 -18.64 -16.21 -15.34
N LEU A 15 -19.88 -16.49 -14.92
CA LEU A 15 -20.66 -15.58 -14.08
C LEU A 15 -19.95 -15.34 -12.75
N TRP A 16 -19.57 -16.41 -12.05
CA TRP A 16 -18.90 -16.31 -10.76
C TRP A 16 -17.52 -15.69 -10.87
N ARG A 17 -16.76 -16.00 -11.92
CA ARG A 17 -15.49 -15.33 -12.23
C ARG A 17 -15.68 -13.82 -12.35
N ASN A 18 -16.67 -13.38 -13.12
CA ASN A 18 -16.96 -11.96 -13.30
C ASN A 18 -17.38 -11.30 -11.97
N LEU A 19 -18.19 -11.97 -11.15
CA LEU A 19 -18.57 -11.47 -9.83
C LEU A 19 -17.36 -11.35 -8.89
N CYS A 20 -16.49 -12.35 -8.86
CA CYS A 20 -15.23 -12.32 -8.10
C CYS A 20 -14.35 -11.15 -8.53
N LEU A 21 -14.07 -11.02 -9.83
CA LEU A 21 -13.22 -9.94 -10.36
C LEU A 21 -13.84 -8.55 -10.14
N LYS A 22 -15.18 -8.45 -10.15
CA LYS A 22 -15.90 -7.21 -9.85
C LYS A 22 -15.84 -6.85 -8.36
N LYS A 23 -15.72 -7.83 -7.46
CA LYS A 23 -15.67 -7.61 -6.00
C LYS A 23 -14.22 -7.41 -5.52
N TRP A 24 -13.32 -8.30 -5.92
CA TRP A 24 -11.90 -8.36 -5.51
C TRP A 24 -10.96 -8.18 -6.70
N SER A 25 -10.22 -7.08 -6.74
CA SER A 25 -9.37 -6.68 -7.87
C SER A 25 -7.98 -7.31 -7.90
N PHE A 26 -7.58 -8.02 -6.84
CA PHE A 26 -6.25 -8.61 -6.64
C PHE A 26 -6.24 -10.13 -6.81
N CYS A 27 -7.33 -10.73 -7.29
CA CYS A 27 -7.40 -12.16 -7.55
C CYS A 27 -6.51 -12.55 -8.75
N ASN A 28 -5.19 -12.59 -8.55
CA ASN A 28 -4.30 -13.39 -9.39
C ASN A 28 -4.55 -14.86 -9.06
N PHE A 29 -5.52 -15.44 -9.74
CA PHE A 29 -6.00 -16.81 -9.53
C PHE A 29 -5.08 -17.87 -10.16
N SER A 30 -3.81 -17.55 -10.45
CA SER A 30 -2.84 -18.54 -10.96
C SER A 30 -2.55 -19.66 -9.96
N LYS A 31 -3.01 -19.54 -8.71
CA LYS A 31 -2.81 -20.52 -7.62
C LYS A 31 -4.03 -21.42 -7.32
N CYS A 32 -5.12 -21.40 -8.09
CA CYS A 32 -6.14 -22.45 -7.94
C CYS A 32 -5.75 -23.73 -8.67
N LEU A 33 -4.69 -24.33 -8.17
CA LEU A 33 -4.37 -25.75 -8.38
C LEU A 33 -5.10 -26.53 -7.28
N GLY A 34 -6.39 -26.78 -7.49
CA GLY A 34 -7.23 -27.57 -6.60
C GLY A 34 -8.70 -27.48 -7.01
N SER A 35 -9.46 -28.54 -6.77
CA SER A 35 -10.82 -28.86 -7.25
C SER A 35 -11.97 -27.89 -6.89
N GLN A 36 -11.73 -26.58 -6.75
CA GLN A 36 -12.72 -25.58 -6.34
C GLN A 36 -13.18 -24.68 -7.49
N THR A 37 -14.50 -24.50 -7.62
CA THR A 37 -15.13 -23.61 -8.61
C THR A 37 -15.12 -22.14 -8.16
N TRP A 38 -15.29 -21.21 -9.10
CA TRP A 38 -15.38 -19.77 -8.81
C TRP A 38 -16.49 -19.44 -7.81
N LYS A 39 -17.59 -20.20 -7.88
CA LYS A 39 -18.72 -20.09 -6.94
C LYS A 39 -18.31 -20.41 -5.52
N GLN A 40 -17.64 -21.55 -5.30
CA GLN A 40 -17.20 -21.96 -3.97
C GLN A 40 -16.25 -20.93 -3.36
N PHE A 41 -15.32 -20.40 -4.16
CA PHE A 41 -14.44 -19.32 -3.73
C PHE A 41 -15.24 -18.06 -3.32
N PHE A 42 -16.15 -17.59 -4.18
CA PHE A 42 -16.95 -16.39 -3.91
C PHE A 42 -17.72 -16.51 -2.60
N LEU A 43 -18.37 -17.65 -2.38
CA LEU A 43 -19.15 -17.92 -1.17
C LEU A 43 -18.25 -18.01 0.06
N LYS A 44 -17.12 -18.73 -0.03
CA LYS A 44 -16.16 -18.85 1.08
C LYS A 44 -15.60 -17.48 1.47
N GLN A 45 -15.15 -16.69 0.51
CA GLN A 45 -14.58 -15.37 0.74
C GLN A 45 -15.61 -14.40 1.31
N THR A 46 -16.84 -14.39 0.77
CA THR A 46 -17.92 -13.55 1.29
C THR A 46 -18.31 -13.95 2.72
N LYS A 47 -18.33 -15.25 3.02
CA LYS A 47 -18.54 -15.74 4.39
C LYS A 47 -17.43 -15.25 5.32
N GLN A 48 -16.16 -15.35 4.92
CA GLN A 48 -15.04 -14.85 5.72
C GLN A 48 -15.14 -13.34 5.96
N GLU A 49 -15.45 -12.53 4.94
CA GLU A 49 -15.67 -11.08 5.11
C GLU A 49 -16.78 -10.78 6.11
N TYR A 50 -17.89 -11.50 6.02
CA TYR A 50 -19.01 -11.34 6.94
C TYR A 50 -18.62 -11.71 8.38
N GLN A 51 -17.89 -12.81 8.57
CA GLN A 51 -17.38 -13.21 9.89
C GLN A 51 -16.40 -12.17 10.44
N MET A 52 -15.46 -11.67 9.63
CA MET A 52 -14.53 -10.61 10.04
C MET A 52 -15.24 -9.32 10.45
N ALA A 53 -16.36 -8.97 9.78
CA ALA A 53 -17.14 -7.78 10.10
C ALA A 53 -17.94 -7.91 11.41
N LEU A 54 -18.26 -9.13 11.82
CA LEU A 54 -18.99 -9.42 13.06
C LEU A 54 -18.09 -9.85 14.22
N ALA A 55 -16.81 -10.10 13.95
CA ALA A 55 -15.88 -10.65 14.91
C ALA A 55 -15.78 -9.76 16.15
N GLN A 56 -15.93 -10.37 17.31
CA GLN A 56 -15.71 -9.77 18.61
C GLN A 56 -14.30 -10.11 19.11
N PRO A 57 -13.71 -9.34 20.04
CA PRO A 57 -12.39 -9.63 20.60
C PRO A 57 -12.24 -11.08 21.11
N GLU A 58 -13.31 -11.67 21.62
CA GLU A 58 -13.39 -13.03 22.16
C GLU A 58 -13.30 -14.12 21.07
N ASP A 59 -13.57 -13.77 19.81
CA ASP A 59 -13.44 -14.68 18.67
C ASP A 59 -11.98 -14.90 18.27
N PHE A 60 -11.04 -14.11 18.82
CA PHE A 60 -9.63 -14.17 18.50
C PHE A 60 -8.85 -14.93 19.57
N ILE A 61 -8.15 -15.98 19.13
CA ILE A 61 -7.11 -16.62 19.93
C ILE A 61 -5.85 -15.79 19.78
N PHE A 62 -5.33 -15.24 20.88
CA PHE A 62 -4.02 -14.60 20.91
C PHE A 62 -3.03 -15.50 21.65
N LYS A 63 -1.78 -15.45 21.21
CA LYS A 63 -0.64 -16.00 21.93
C LYS A 63 0.27 -14.83 22.29
N GLU A 64 0.60 -14.73 23.57
CA GLU A 64 1.53 -13.71 24.04
C GLU A 64 2.96 -14.14 23.70
N ALA A 65 3.69 -13.29 23.00
CA ALA A 65 5.11 -13.50 22.76
C ALA A 65 5.86 -13.24 24.09
N THR A 66 6.44 -14.30 24.65
CA THR A 66 7.20 -14.19 25.90
C THR A 66 8.63 -13.75 25.64
N GLY A 67 9.18 -12.95 26.57
CA GLY A 67 10.56 -12.48 26.52
C GLY A 67 10.70 -10.96 26.53
N ASN A 68 11.89 -10.49 26.88
CA ASN A 68 12.18 -9.06 26.87
C ASN A 68 12.44 -8.60 25.41
N LEU A 69 11.37 -8.32 24.67
CA LEU A 69 11.42 -7.92 23.26
C LEU A 69 11.50 -6.39 23.08
N GLY A 70 11.40 -5.61 24.16
CA GLY A 70 11.28 -4.16 24.06
C GLY A 70 9.98 -3.71 23.39
N ILE A 71 9.96 -2.48 22.86
CA ILE A 71 8.82 -1.95 22.13
C ILE A 71 8.90 -2.44 20.68
N ILE A 72 7.85 -3.12 20.21
CA ILE A 72 7.75 -3.54 18.81
C ILE A 72 7.29 -2.34 17.96
N GLY A 73 8.06 -2.05 16.92
CA GLY A 73 7.81 -1.00 15.95
C GLY A 73 7.22 -1.56 14.64
N PRO A 74 7.81 -1.26 13.47
CA PRO A 74 7.32 -1.74 12.18
C PRO A 74 7.14 -3.27 12.11
N MET A 75 6.08 -3.71 11.43
CA MET A 75 5.78 -5.12 11.18
C MET A 75 5.37 -5.35 9.71
N ALA A 76 5.68 -6.50 9.14
CA ALA A 76 5.33 -6.82 7.76
C ALA A 76 5.34 -8.34 7.52
N TYR A 77 4.42 -8.85 6.69
CA TYR A 77 4.39 -10.28 6.37
C TYR A 77 5.53 -10.66 5.41
N LEU A 78 6.35 -11.64 5.81
CA LEU A 78 7.40 -12.22 4.98
C LEU A 78 6.86 -13.35 4.09
N SER A 79 5.76 -13.99 4.48
CA SER A 79 5.02 -14.96 3.65
C SER A 79 3.97 -14.24 2.79
N GLY A 80 3.73 -14.70 1.56
CA GLY A 80 2.80 -14.05 0.65
C GLY A 80 1.36 -14.04 1.19
N ASN A 81 0.68 -12.89 1.15
CA ASN A 81 -0.69 -12.69 1.60
C ASN A 81 -1.78 -13.25 0.64
N GLY A 82 -1.46 -14.30 -0.11
CA GLY A 82 -2.47 -15.00 -0.90
C GLY A 82 -3.25 -15.96 0.01
N PRO A 83 -4.55 -16.21 -0.23
CA PRO A 83 -5.20 -17.38 0.33
C PRO A 83 -4.47 -18.62 -0.21
N THR A 84 -3.50 -19.12 0.54
CA THR A 84 -2.81 -20.38 0.26
C THR A 84 -3.78 -21.50 0.62
N MET A 85 -4.64 -21.82 -0.33
CA MET A 85 -5.60 -22.92 -0.20
C MET A 85 -4.84 -24.23 -0.25
N GLY A 86 -4.58 -24.77 0.94
CA GLY A 86 -3.80 -25.97 1.19
C GLY A 86 -3.24 -26.06 2.61
N GLY A 87 -3.25 -24.96 3.38
CA GLY A 87 -2.80 -24.96 4.78
C GLY A 87 -1.32 -25.32 4.98
N ARG A 88 -0.52 -25.32 3.91
CA ARG A 88 0.87 -25.79 3.93
C ARG A 88 1.93 -24.70 4.02
N GLU A 89 1.64 -23.47 3.60
CA GLU A 89 2.59 -22.36 3.77
C GLU A 89 2.33 -21.67 5.11
N LYS A 90 3.31 -21.79 6.01
CA LYS A 90 3.33 -21.07 7.28
C LYS A 90 3.33 -19.56 7.02
N SER A 91 2.46 -18.84 7.72
CA SER A 91 2.41 -17.39 7.64
C SER A 91 3.50 -16.84 8.54
N ILE A 92 4.44 -16.11 7.95
CA ILE A 92 5.57 -15.54 8.66
C ILE A 92 5.41 -14.03 8.68
N ILE A 93 5.53 -13.44 9.87
CA ILE A 93 5.56 -11.99 10.06
C ILE A 93 6.91 -11.56 10.59
N CYS A 94 7.45 -10.48 10.04
CA CYS A 94 8.62 -9.80 10.53
C CYS A 94 8.23 -8.65 11.45
N THR A 95 8.95 -8.46 12.54
CA THR A 95 8.77 -7.32 13.45
C THR A 95 10.11 -6.71 13.81
N VAL A 96 10.14 -5.39 13.94
CA VAL A 96 11.31 -4.63 14.40
C VAL A 96 11.11 -4.25 15.86
N SER A 97 12.18 -4.26 16.65
CA SER A 97 12.16 -3.90 18.07
C SER A 97 13.01 -2.66 18.37
N SER A 98 12.64 -1.94 19.43
CA SER A 98 13.45 -0.90 20.06
C SER A 98 14.81 -1.38 20.56
N LYS A 99 15.05 -2.70 20.59
CA LYS A 99 16.35 -3.32 20.85
C LYS A 99 17.24 -3.42 19.60
N HIS A 100 16.88 -2.75 18.51
CA HIS A 100 17.63 -2.73 17.26
C HIS A 100 17.73 -4.11 16.59
N MET A 101 16.70 -4.94 16.76
CA MET A 101 16.64 -6.30 16.23
C MET A 101 15.43 -6.47 15.31
N LEU A 102 15.58 -7.34 14.32
CA LEU A 102 14.52 -7.86 13.47
C LEU A 102 14.17 -9.28 13.93
N TYR A 103 12.90 -9.57 14.07
CA TYR A 103 12.39 -10.90 14.42
C TYR A 103 11.51 -11.44 13.31
N ALA A 104 11.49 -12.75 13.12
CA ALA A 104 10.50 -13.45 12.30
C ALA A 104 9.69 -14.42 13.17
N TRP A 105 8.39 -14.44 12.96
CA TRP A 105 7.42 -15.19 13.77
C TRP A 105 6.57 -16.09 12.90
N ASP A 106 6.35 -17.32 13.33
CA ASP A 106 5.30 -18.19 12.80
C ASP A 106 3.97 -17.76 13.41
N VAL A 107 3.03 -17.28 12.58
CA VAL A 107 1.74 -16.74 13.02
C VAL A 107 0.81 -17.86 13.51
N GLN A 108 0.90 -19.07 12.95
CA GLN A 108 0.07 -20.20 13.35
C GLN A 108 0.52 -20.75 14.71
N GLU A 109 1.83 -20.96 14.86
CA GLU A 109 2.40 -21.47 16.11
C GLU A 109 2.51 -20.39 17.19
N GLY A 110 2.54 -19.10 16.80
CA GLY A 110 2.76 -17.98 17.71
C GLY A 110 4.15 -17.99 18.32
N THR A 111 5.15 -18.48 17.59
CA THR A 111 6.52 -18.66 18.07
C THR A 111 7.51 -17.84 17.24
N MET A 112 8.55 -17.33 17.91
CA MET A 112 9.69 -16.70 17.24
C MET A 112 10.52 -17.79 16.57
N ILE A 113 10.69 -17.70 15.25
CA ILE A 113 11.44 -18.68 14.46
C ILE A 113 12.86 -18.20 14.12
N TRP A 114 13.10 -16.89 14.17
CA TRP A 114 14.40 -16.30 13.87
C TRP A 114 14.54 -14.89 14.46
N SER A 115 15.78 -14.49 14.75
CA SER A 115 16.15 -13.13 15.15
C SER A 115 17.47 -12.69 14.53
N SER A 116 17.56 -11.42 14.15
CA SER A 116 18.82 -10.83 13.68
C SER A 116 19.77 -10.55 14.86
N PRO A 117 21.08 -10.42 14.61
CA PRO A 117 21.98 -9.76 15.55
C PRO A 117 21.51 -8.35 15.90
N VAL A 118 21.90 -7.87 17.08
CA VAL A 118 21.65 -6.48 17.50
C VAL A 118 22.36 -5.54 16.54
N GLN A 119 21.61 -4.63 15.92
CA GLN A 119 22.17 -3.64 15.02
C GLN A 119 22.78 -2.46 15.77
N GLN A 120 23.73 -1.78 15.14
CA GLN A 120 24.44 -0.63 15.72
C GLN A 120 23.53 0.58 15.94
N SER A 121 22.46 0.71 15.15
CA SER A 121 21.51 1.80 15.22
C SER A 121 20.07 1.29 15.14
N SER A 122 19.12 2.14 15.55
CA SER A 122 17.72 1.77 15.58
C SER A 122 17.14 1.63 14.19
N ILE A 123 16.55 0.47 13.93
CA ILE A 123 15.79 0.19 12.71
C ILE A 123 14.51 1.04 12.75
N THR A 124 14.31 1.87 11.72
CA THR A 124 13.17 2.78 11.59
C THR A 124 12.13 2.31 10.57
N HIS A 125 12.56 1.56 9.55
CA HIS A 125 11.70 1.09 8.48
C HIS A 125 11.90 -0.40 8.20
N LEU A 126 10.79 -1.05 7.82
CA LEU A 126 10.72 -2.46 7.43
C LEU A 126 9.87 -2.57 6.16
N ALA A 127 10.40 -3.27 5.16
CA ALA A 127 9.66 -3.72 4.00
C ALA A 127 9.91 -5.22 3.77
N THR A 128 9.03 -5.89 3.04
CA THR A 128 9.16 -7.33 2.76
C THR A 128 8.85 -7.60 1.30
N LEU A 129 9.54 -8.57 0.72
CA LEU A 129 9.26 -9.12 -0.60
C LEU A 129 8.96 -10.61 -0.46
N PRO A 130 7.69 -10.96 -0.24
CA PRO A 130 7.32 -12.34 0.08
C PRO A 130 7.61 -13.35 -1.03
N GLN A 131 7.63 -12.90 -2.29
CA GLN A 131 7.92 -13.74 -3.45
C GLN A 131 9.34 -14.32 -3.40
N LEU A 132 10.27 -13.63 -2.76
CA LEU A 132 11.66 -14.07 -2.60
C LEU A 132 12.01 -14.38 -1.14
N HIS A 133 11.02 -14.32 -0.22
CA HIS A 133 11.24 -14.50 1.21
C HIS A 133 12.30 -13.55 1.79
N LEU A 134 12.27 -12.28 1.36
CA LEU A 134 13.23 -11.26 1.80
C LEU A 134 12.58 -10.19 2.68
N ALA A 135 13.29 -9.76 3.71
CA ALA A 135 12.99 -8.57 4.50
C ALA A 135 14.07 -7.50 4.30
N PHE A 136 13.66 -6.25 4.31
CA PHE A 136 14.51 -5.08 4.13
C PHE A 136 14.36 -4.18 5.33
N THR A 137 15.48 -3.78 5.93
CA THR A 137 15.49 -2.87 7.07
C THR A 137 16.31 -1.64 6.73
N VAL A 138 15.89 -0.48 7.25
CA VAL A 138 16.71 0.72 7.26
C VAL A 138 16.79 1.27 8.68
N ASP A 139 17.98 1.65 9.12
CA ASP A 139 18.21 2.25 10.44
C ASP A 139 18.31 3.78 10.41
N LEU A 140 18.38 4.41 11.59
CA LEU A 140 18.48 5.86 11.75
C LEU A 140 19.70 6.48 11.04
N GLU A 141 20.79 5.72 10.90
CA GLU A 141 22.02 6.17 10.23
C GLU A 141 21.98 5.95 8.70
N GLY A 142 20.88 5.41 8.17
CA GLY A 142 20.71 5.15 6.74
C GLY A 142 21.39 3.87 6.26
N THR A 143 21.65 2.91 7.14
CA THR A 143 22.14 1.60 6.75
C THR A 143 20.98 0.74 6.28
N VAL A 144 20.99 0.35 5.01
CA VAL A 144 20.00 -0.55 4.42
C VAL A 144 20.54 -1.98 4.48
N LYS A 145 19.73 -2.93 4.93
CA LYS A 145 20.08 -4.36 4.96
C LYS A 145 18.99 -5.24 4.38
N VAL A 146 19.41 -6.37 3.78
CA VAL A 146 18.53 -7.44 3.29
C VAL A 146 18.73 -8.68 4.13
N TRP A 147 17.62 -9.33 4.47
CA TRP A 147 17.56 -10.54 5.28
C TRP A 147 16.74 -11.60 4.56
N ASN A 148 17.18 -12.86 4.60
CA ASN A 148 16.33 -14.01 4.30
C ASN A 148 15.62 -14.56 5.55
N CYS A 149 15.85 -13.97 6.73
CA CYS A 149 15.31 -14.39 8.01
C CYS A 149 15.56 -15.87 8.34
N GLN A 150 16.70 -16.39 7.88
CA GLN A 150 17.17 -17.76 8.12
C GLN A 150 18.63 -17.74 8.56
N ASP A 151 19.46 -17.00 7.83
CA ASP A 151 20.88 -16.86 8.14
C ASP A 151 21.10 -15.88 9.29
N GLN A 152 22.23 -16.00 9.98
CA GLN A 152 22.60 -15.10 11.07
C GLN A 152 22.95 -13.70 10.55
N ASP A 153 23.66 -13.63 9.42
CA ASP A 153 24.13 -12.38 8.84
C ASP A 153 23.17 -11.85 7.76
N ALA A 154 23.21 -10.54 7.54
CA ALA A 154 22.48 -9.92 6.44
C ALA A 154 23.08 -10.36 5.10
N LEU A 155 22.22 -10.62 4.11
CA LEU A 155 22.66 -11.01 2.76
C LEU A 155 23.46 -9.91 2.06
N ALA A 156 23.09 -8.65 2.32
CA ALA A 156 23.75 -7.48 1.78
C ALA A 156 23.50 -6.28 2.71
N THR A 157 24.43 -5.33 2.67
CA THR A 157 24.34 -4.04 3.37
C THR A 157 24.71 -2.92 2.41
N PHE A 158 23.94 -1.84 2.41
CA PHE A 158 24.22 -0.64 1.64
C PHE A 158 24.14 0.61 2.53
N PRO A 159 25.24 1.37 2.68
CA PRO A 159 25.24 2.61 3.44
C PRO A 159 24.75 3.77 2.56
N VAL A 160 23.57 4.31 2.86
CA VAL A 160 23.13 5.60 2.30
C VAL A 160 23.90 6.75 2.97
N SER A 161 24.26 6.59 4.24
CA SER A 161 24.97 7.59 5.07
C SER A 161 24.18 8.89 5.27
N GLN A 162 22.85 8.81 5.22
CA GLN A 162 21.90 9.87 5.60
C GLN A 162 20.66 9.23 6.21
N ALA A 163 20.00 9.93 7.13
CA ALA A 163 18.74 9.47 7.71
C ALA A 163 17.69 9.21 6.61
N CYS A 164 17.05 8.05 6.67
CA CYS A 164 16.06 7.59 5.69
C CYS A 164 14.66 7.58 6.29
N PHE A 165 13.67 8.02 5.50
CA PHE A 165 12.29 8.23 5.95
C PHE A 165 11.26 7.42 5.16
N SER A 166 11.67 6.79 4.07
CA SER A 166 10.80 5.91 3.29
C SER A 166 11.58 4.74 2.69
N LEU A 167 10.90 3.60 2.63
CA LEU A 167 11.42 2.33 2.13
C LEU A 167 10.29 1.62 1.39
N GLU A 168 10.50 1.32 0.12
CA GLU A 168 9.49 0.66 -0.72
C GLU A 168 10.16 -0.38 -1.62
N VAL A 169 9.59 -1.58 -1.68
CA VAL A 169 10.05 -2.65 -2.58
C VAL A 169 9.07 -2.82 -3.74
N CYS A 170 9.62 -2.97 -4.94
CA CYS A 170 8.85 -3.09 -6.16
C CYS A 170 9.28 -4.32 -6.95
N LEU A 171 8.33 -5.09 -7.46
CA LEU A 171 8.60 -6.20 -8.38
C LEU A 171 8.15 -5.80 -9.77
N THR A 172 9.09 -5.62 -10.70
CA THR A 172 8.80 -5.37 -12.13
C THR A 172 9.07 -6.60 -12.98
N LYS A 173 8.80 -6.49 -14.29
CA LYS A 173 9.13 -7.53 -15.27
C LYS A 173 10.63 -7.80 -15.37
N ASP A 174 11.46 -6.78 -15.16
CA ASP A 174 12.92 -6.86 -15.24
C ASP A 174 13.54 -7.38 -13.92
N GLY A 175 12.73 -7.56 -12.87
CA GLY A 175 13.17 -8.01 -11.56
C GLY A 175 12.72 -7.08 -10.43
N PRO A 176 13.01 -7.46 -9.17
CA PRO A 176 12.75 -6.64 -8.01
C PRO A 176 13.80 -5.55 -7.83
N PHE A 177 13.38 -4.45 -7.24
CA PHE A 177 14.25 -3.39 -6.77
C PHE A 177 13.72 -2.78 -5.49
N LEU A 178 14.63 -2.19 -4.72
CA LEU A 178 14.34 -1.48 -3.50
C LEU A 178 14.53 0.01 -3.74
N MET A 179 13.64 0.84 -3.23
CA MET A 179 13.83 2.28 -3.21
C MET A 179 13.88 2.81 -1.78
N VAL A 180 14.76 3.77 -1.57
CA VAL A 180 14.99 4.40 -0.26
C VAL A 180 14.98 5.91 -0.44
N GLY A 181 14.15 6.60 0.34
CA GLY A 181 14.07 8.05 0.36
C GLY A 181 14.73 8.64 1.60
N ASN A 182 15.64 9.60 1.42
CA ASN A 182 16.45 10.17 2.51
C ASN A 182 16.02 11.58 2.96
N SER A 183 16.73 12.12 3.96
CA SER A 183 16.56 13.46 4.52
C SER A 183 16.81 14.59 3.53
N GLU A 184 17.71 14.36 2.58
CA GLU A 184 18.15 15.35 1.59
C GLU A 184 17.26 15.41 0.35
N GLY A 185 16.18 14.61 0.32
CA GLY A 185 15.26 14.57 -0.81
C GLY A 185 15.73 13.70 -1.97
N ASP A 186 16.74 12.87 -1.75
CA ASP A 186 17.21 11.89 -2.71
C ASP A 186 16.40 10.58 -2.61
N ILE A 187 16.17 9.97 -3.76
CA ILE A 187 15.63 8.62 -3.91
C ILE A 187 16.75 7.74 -4.46
N TYR A 188 17.18 6.76 -3.67
CA TYR A 188 18.10 5.71 -4.10
C TYR A 188 17.31 4.53 -4.64
N THR A 189 17.74 3.97 -5.76
CA THR A 189 17.21 2.72 -6.31
C THR A 189 18.30 1.66 -6.24
N LEU A 190 18.02 0.53 -5.61
CA LEU A 190 18.97 -0.55 -5.36
C LEU A 190 18.47 -1.87 -5.97
N THR A 191 19.40 -2.68 -6.45
CA THR A 191 19.13 -4.07 -6.85
C THR A 191 18.76 -4.93 -5.65
N VAL A 192 18.05 -6.03 -5.91
CA VAL A 192 17.64 -7.01 -4.91
C VAL A 192 18.08 -8.40 -5.37
N PRO A 193 18.74 -9.22 -4.51
CA PRO A 193 19.06 -8.98 -3.10
C PRO A 193 20.37 -8.21 -2.83
N GLU A 194 21.23 -7.98 -3.81
CA GLU A 194 22.62 -7.56 -3.60
C GLU A 194 22.80 -6.11 -3.10
N LEU A 195 21.73 -5.30 -3.09
CA LEU A 195 21.74 -3.88 -2.74
C LEU A 195 22.76 -3.01 -3.51
N ARG A 196 23.08 -3.37 -4.76
CA ARG A 196 23.92 -2.52 -5.61
C ARG A 196 23.14 -1.30 -6.06
N GLY A 197 23.76 -0.12 -5.97
CA GLY A 197 23.19 1.15 -6.43
C GLY A 197 22.93 1.15 -7.94
N VAL A 198 21.67 1.37 -8.32
CA VAL A 198 21.22 1.50 -9.72
C VAL A 198 21.14 2.97 -10.11
N SER A 199 20.51 3.79 -9.25
CA SER A 199 20.37 5.21 -9.49
C SER A 199 20.22 6.00 -8.19
N LYS A 200 20.53 7.29 -8.27
CA LYS A 200 20.28 8.29 -7.25
C LYS A 200 19.60 9.48 -7.93
N VAL A 201 18.37 9.79 -7.51
CA VAL A 201 17.58 10.89 -8.06
C VAL A 201 17.30 11.91 -6.97
N HIS A 202 17.76 13.14 -7.17
CA HIS A 202 17.39 14.27 -6.32
C HIS A 202 15.96 14.73 -6.66
N ALA A 203 14.98 14.28 -5.87
CA ALA A 203 13.57 14.51 -6.14
C ALA A 203 13.05 15.81 -5.51
N PHE A 204 13.54 16.15 -4.32
CA PHE A 204 13.04 17.28 -3.52
C PHE A 204 14.18 18.01 -2.80
N LYS A 205 13.91 19.23 -2.35
CA LYS A 205 14.84 20.02 -1.52
C LYS A 205 14.93 19.52 -0.07
N TYR A 206 13.94 18.75 0.39
CA TYR A 206 13.85 18.22 1.76
C TYR A 206 13.43 16.75 1.71
N THR A 207 13.17 16.16 2.87
CA THR A 207 12.92 14.74 3.08
C THR A 207 11.94 14.08 2.11
N VAL A 208 12.22 12.83 1.76
CA VAL A 208 11.27 11.94 1.06
C VAL A 208 10.54 11.07 2.09
N ASP A 209 9.38 11.53 2.55
CA ASP A 209 8.62 10.87 3.63
C ASP A 209 7.66 9.79 3.13
N LEU A 210 7.20 9.90 1.88
CA LEU A 210 6.28 8.96 1.25
C LEU A 210 6.88 8.45 -0.04
N LEU A 211 6.85 7.13 -0.23
CA LEU A 211 7.33 6.46 -1.43
C LEU A 211 6.48 5.21 -1.69
N HIS A 212 5.76 5.17 -2.81
CA HIS A 212 4.80 4.11 -3.11
C HIS A 212 4.80 3.71 -4.58
N CYS A 213 4.96 2.42 -4.85
CA CYS A 213 4.84 1.89 -6.19
C CYS A 213 3.38 1.66 -6.58
N SER A 214 3.02 1.99 -7.82
CA SER A 214 1.70 1.66 -8.33
C SER A 214 1.49 0.15 -8.43
N PRO A 215 0.23 -0.32 -8.38
CA PRO A 215 -0.08 -1.73 -8.53
C PRO A 215 0.38 -2.31 -9.88
N ASP A 216 0.36 -1.52 -10.96
CA ASP A 216 0.87 -1.90 -12.29
C ASP A 216 2.38 -1.69 -12.47
N LYS A 217 3.07 -1.17 -11.44
CA LYS A 217 4.53 -1.00 -11.40
C LYS A 217 5.05 -0.04 -12.48
N LYS A 218 4.16 0.77 -13.06
CA LYS A 218 4.51 1.80 -14.04
C LYS A 218 4.92 3.11 -13.36
N TRP A 219 4.36 3.38 -12.18
CA TRP A 219 4.51 4.67 -11.51
C TRP A 219 5.11 4.51 -10.12
N VAL A 220 5.92 5.48 -9.74
CA VAL A 220 6.38 5.67 -8.37
C VAL A 220 5.90 7.02 -7.89
N PHE A 221 5.09 7.03 -6.83
CA PHE A 221 4.72 8.26 -6.15
C PHE A 221 5.74 8.55 -5.06
N ALA A 222 6.21 9.80 -4.99
CA ALA A 222 7.04 10.27 -3.90
C ALA A 222 6.54 11.63 -3.39
N SER A 223 6.70 11.88 -2.09
CA SER A 223 6.38 13.18 -1.49
C SER A 223 7.15 13.41 -0.20
N GLY A 224 7.49 14.68 0.05
CA GLY A 224 7.80 15.16 1.39
C GLY A 224 6.56 15.75 2.07
N THR A 225 6.60 15.87 3.39
CA THR A 225 5.54 16.47 4.23
C THR A 225 5.70 17.97 4.41
N HIS A 226 6.86 18.52 4.02
CA HIS A 226 7.14 19.95 4.07
C HIS A 226 6.14 20.75 3.19
N GLN A 227 5.70 21.91 3.66
CA GLN A 227 4.62 22.69 3.03
C GLN A 227 4.94 23.20 1.63
N ASN A 228 6.24 23.27 1.30
CA ASN A 228 6.74 23.75 0.01
C ASN A 228 7.07 22.61 -0.97
N ILE A 229 6.90 21.34 -0.57
CA ILE A 229 7.11 20.21 -1.47
C ILE A 229 5.79 19.88 -2.17
N LEU A 230 5.85 19.85 -3.51
CA LEU A 230 4.82 19.24 -4.32
C LEU A 230 5.14 17.77 -4.50
N PRO A 231 4.19 16.86 -4.24
CA PRO A 231 4.35 15.45 -4.54
C PRO A 231 4.69 15.24 -6.02
N ARG A 232 5.49 14.22 -6.31
CA ARG A 232 5.87 13.86 -7.68
C ARG A 232 5.49 12.42 -7.98
N VAL A 233 5.12 12.19 -9.23
CA VAL A 233 4.98 10.85 -9.80
C VAL A 233 6.07 10.66 -10.84
N PHE A 234 6.86 9.62 -10.68
CA PHE A 234 7.93 9.22 -11.58
C PHE A 234 7.48 8.05 -12.44
N PHE A 235 7.94 8.04 -13.69
CA PHE A 235 7.90 6.82 -14.49
C PHE A 235 8.97 5.86 -13.97
N THR A 236 8.57 4.63 -13.65
CA THR A 236 9.44 3.67 -12.93
C THR A 236 10.72 3.37 -13.70
N GLU A 237 10.64 3.26 -15.02
CA GLU A 237 11.81 2.98 -15.86
C GLU A 237 12.90 4.06 -15.74
N CYS A 238 12.55 5.32 -15.47
CA CYS A 238 13.53 6.39 -15.28
C CYS A 238 14.33 6.27 -13.98
N LEU A 239 13.79 5.55 -12.99
CA LEU A 239 14.50 5.24 -11.74
C LEU A 239 15.39 4.00 -11.90
N LEU A 240 15.00 3.06 -12.77
CA LEU A 240 15.74 1.82 -13.02
C LEU A 240 16.85 1.96 -14.06
N LYS A 241 16.64 2.82 -15.06
CA LYS A 241 17.56 3.05 -16.17
C LYS A 241 17.70 4.57 -16.34
N PRO A 242 18.45 5.25 -15.47
CA PRO A 242 18.65 6.68 -15.60
C PRO A 242 19.33 6.95 -16.94
N SER A 243 18.66 7.74 -17.79
CA SER A 243 19.27 8.18 -19.05
C SER A 243 20.35 9.22 -18.74
N GLU A 244 21.57 9.01 -19.24
CA GLU A 244 22.69 9.92 -19.02
C GLU A 244 22.29 11.38 -19.32
N GLY A 245 22.49 12.25 -18.31
CA GLY A 245 22.29 13.70 -18.44
C GLY A 245 20.85 14.22 -18.51
N LYS A 246 19.81 13.37 -18.36
CA LYS A 246 18.41 13.84 -18.33
C LYS A 246 17.76 13.63 -16.97
N SER A 247 16.97 14.62 -16.56
CA SER A 247 16.10 14.48 -15.40
C SER A 247 15.08 13.36 -15.63
N PRO A 248 14.77 12.56 -14.60
CA PRO A 248 13.82 11.47 -14.74
C PRO A 248 12.44 12.04 -15.08
N LEU A 249 11.73 11.34 -15.97
CA LEU A 249 10.39 11.73 -16.37
C LEU A 249 9.48 11.69 -15.14
N SER A 250 9.09 12.87 -14.69
CA SER A 250 8.30 13.06 -13.49
C SER A 250 7.27 14.17 -13.67
N LEU A 251 6.20 14.09 -12.90
CA LEU A 251 5.13 15.07 -12.90
C LEU A 251 4.82 15.50 -11.47
N SER A 252 4.81 16.82 -11.24
CA SER A 252 4.43 17.41 -9.96
C SER A 252 2.92 17.51 -9.84
N ILE A 253 2.38 17.10 -8.70
CA ILE A 253 0.95 17.21 -8.37
C ILE A 253 0.71 18.52 -7.60
N PRO A 254 -0.31 19.34 -7.97
CA PRO A 254 -0.47 20.72 -7.46
C PRO A 254 -1.07 20.80 -6.05
N PHE A 255 -0.72 19.88 -5.14
CA PHE A 255 -1.17 19.89 -3.75
C PHE A 255 0.01 19.61 -2.83
N SER A 256 0.54 20.67 -2.21
CA SER A 256 1.57 20.51 -1.19
C SER A 256 1.01 19.98 0.12
N SER A 257 1.90 19.68 1.08
CA SER A 257 1.50 19.16 2.40
C SER A 257 0.71 17.85 2.29
N CYS A 258 1.12 16.97 1.37
CA CYS A 258 0.58 15.63 1.28
C CYS A 258 0.99 14.84 2.52
N CYS A 259 -0.01 14.32 3.23
CA CYS A 259 0.21 13.53 4.44
C CYS A 259 0.02 12.04 4.19
N ARG A 260 -0.69 11.65 3.13
CA ARG A 260 -0.82 10.26 2.72
C ARG A 260 -1.24 10.15 1.26
N ALA A 261 -0.86 9.05 0.62
CA ALA A 261 -1.28 8.71 -0.73
C ALA A 261 -1.64 7.23 -0.80
N CYS A 262 -2.63 6.88 -1.63
CA CYS A 262 -2.97 5.50 -1.90
C CYS A 262 -3.35 5.28 -3.37
N TRP A 263 -2.81 4.22 -3.96
CA TRP A 263 -3.18 3.78 -5.29
C TRP A 263 -4.54 3.08 -5.27
N ALA A 264 -5.37 3.34 -6.28
CA ALA A 264 -6.67 2.69 -6.39
C ALA A 264 -6.50 1.22 -6.84
N PRO A 265 -7.03 0.24 -6.10
CA PRO A 265 -6.84 -1.17 -6.43
C PRO A 265 -7.39 -1.58 -7.81
N ARG A 266 -8.44 -0.90 -8.29
CA ARG A 266 -9.13 -1.23 -9.56
C ARG A 266 -8.62 -0.46 -10.77
N ARG A 267 -7.92 0.65 -10.55
CA ARG A 267 -7.36 1.51 -11.59
C ARG A 267 -5.92 1.77 -11.19
N THR A 268 -5.03 0.94 -11.69
CA THR A 268 -3.64 0.84 -11.25
C THR A 268 -2.84 2.14 -11.43
N SER A 269 -3.25 2.99 -12.37
CA SER A 269 -2.69 4.32 -12.61
C SER A 269 -3.47 5.46 -11.92
N ARG A 270 -4.38 5.15 -10.99
CA ARG A 270 -5.14 6.15 -10.23
C ARG A 270 -4.62 6.26 -8.81
N ILE A 271 -4.36 7.49 -8.36
CA ILE A 271 -3.87 7.77 -7.02
C ILE A 271 -4.78 8.77 -6.30
N THR A 272 -5.11 8.48 -5.05
CA THR A 272 -5.84 9.39 -4.15
C THR A 272 -4.86 9.96 -3.14
N LEU A 273 -4.83 11.29 -3.02
CA LEU A 273 -3.98 12.01 -2.08
C LEU A 273 -4.82 12.61 -0.98
N MET A 274 -4.31 12.48 0.24
CA MET A 274 -4.74 13.22 1.41
C MET A 274 -3.74 14.35 1.65
N TYR A 275 -4.25 15.58 1.76
CA TYR A 275 -3.43 16.77 1.98
C TYR A 275 -4.05 17.66 3.05
N ARG A 276 -3.21 18.49 3.70
CA ARG A 276 -3.67 19.50 4.65
C ARG A 276 -3.65 20.88 4.00
N ARG A 277 -4.76 21.62 4.09
CA ARG A 277 -4.90 22.94 3.48
C ARG A 277 -4.75 24.06 4.51
N GLY A 278 -3.64 24.80 4.40
CA GLY A 278 -3.35 26.00 5.21
C GLY A 278 -3.24 25.75 6.71
N SER A 279 -3.18 26.83 7.51
CA SER A 279 -3.12 26.78 8.99
C SER A 279 -4.36 26.15 9.64
N SER A 280 -5.47 26.01 8.89
CA SER A 280 -6.79 25.60 9.38
C SER A 280 -6.94 24.11 9.73
N LYS A 281 -5.88 23.30 9.64
CA LYS A 281 -5.89 21.83 9.85
C LYS A 281 -6.97 21.06 9.07
N LYS A 282 -7.58 21.64 8.02
CA LYS A 282 -8.57 20.95 7.20
C LYS A 282 -7.88 19.92 6.30
N THR A 283 -8.34 18.69 6.38
CA THR A 283 -7.89 17.58 5.53
C THR A 283 -8.73 17.53 4.25
N GLY A 284 -8.08 17.59 3.10
CA GLY A 284 -8.69 17.40 1.78
C GLY A 284 -8.28 16.07 1.16
N PHE A 285 -9.10 15.59 0.24
CA PHE A 285 -8.83 14.41 -0.56
C PHE A 285 -9.00 14.75 -2.03
N THR A 286 -8.06 14.35 -2.86
CA THR A 286 -8.15 14.52 -4.32
C THR A 286 -7.69 13.24 -5.01
N THR A 287 -8.23 12.96 -6.20
CA THR A 287 -7.91 11.75 -6.94
C THR A 287 -7.48 12.10 -8.37
N PHE A 288 -6.39 11.49 -8.79
CA PHE A 288 -5.77 11.69 -10.09
C PHE A 288 -5.72 10.39 -10.87
N ASP A 289 -6.08 10.46 -12.15
CA ASP A 289 -5.82 9.41 -13.13
C ASP A 289 -4.57 9.78 -13.92
N LEU A 290 -3.55 8.91 -13.88
CA LEU A 290 -2.32 9.07 -14.64
C LEU A 290 -2.45 8.40 -15.99
N MET A 291 -2.04 9.10 -17.04
CA MET A 291 -2.00 8.60 -18.40
C MET A 291 -0.63 8.89 -19.02
N THR A 292 -0.21 8.03 -19.94
CA THR A 292 0.96 8.25 -20.79
C THR A 292 0.49 8.53 -22.20
N GLU A 293 0.91 9.64 -22.79
CA GLU A 293 0.77 9.88 -24.22
C GLU A 293 2.14 9.74 -24.90
N ARG A 294 2.17 9.07 -26.04
CA ARG A 294 3.36 9.00 -26.89
C ARG A 294 3.18 9.96 -28.06
N THR A 295 3.92 11.05 -28.05
CA THR A 295 3.88 12.06 -29.11
C THR A 295 5.27 12.16 -29.73
N GLY A 296 5.42 11.77 -31.00
CA GLY A 296 6.68 11.87 -31.74
C GLY A 296 7.87 11.12 -31.11
N GLY A 297 7.64 9.92 -30.55
CA GLY A 297 8.68 9.10 -29.92
C GLY A 297 9.03 9.51 -28.48
N ARG A 298 8.47 10.61 -27.95
CA ARG A 298 8.60 11.01 -26.54
C ARG A 298 7.36 10.59 -25.75
N THR A 299 7.57 10.05 -24.54
CA THR A 299 6.49 9.73 -23.61
C THR A 299 6.26 10.92 -22.69
N VAL A 300 5.03 11.42 -22.63
CA VAL A 300 4.61 12.53 -21.74
C VAL A 300 3.65 11.98 -20.71
N ILE A 301 3.82 12.38 -19.45
CA ILE A 301 2.91 12.04 -18.35
C ILE A 301 1.80 13.10 -18.30
N GLN A 302 0.54 12.65 -18.33
CA GLN A 302 -0.62 13.50 -18.11
C GLN A 302 -1.36 13.08 -16.84
N VAL A 303 -1.96 14.07 -16.19
CA VAL A 303 -2.83 13.88 -15.03
C VAL A 303 -4.21 14.42 -15.33
N GLY A 304 -5.20 13.55 -15.32
CA GLY A 304 -6.60 13.92 -15.26
C GLY A 304 -7.07 13.97 -13.82
N THR A 305 -7.68 15.09 -13.40
CA THR A 305 -8.39 15.15 -12.11
C THR A 305 -9.75 14.48 -12.25
N SER A 306 -9.97 13.37 -11.56
CA SER A 306 -11.32 12.82 -11.43
C SER A 306 -11.99 13.53 -10.25
N CYS A 307 -12.74 14.59 -10.53
CA CYS A 307 -13.30 15.47 -9.50
C CYS A 307 -14.34 14.76 -8.62
N ASN A 308 -14.15 14.86 -7.29
CA ASN A 308 -15.17 15.20 -6.30
C ASN A 308 -14.43 15.55 -4.99
N ASP A 309 -14.33 16.85 -4.69
CA ASP A 309 -13.93 17.35 -3.36
C ASP A 309 -14.91 16.76 -2.33
N LEU A 310 -14.54 15.69 -1.64
CA LEU A 310 -15.27 15.21 -0.47
C LEU A 310 -15.04 16.21 0.67
N ARG A 311 -15.88 17.24 0.74
CA ARG A 311 -15.92 18.19 1.86
C ARG A 311 -16.61 17.51 3.04
N THR A 312 -15.87 17.18 4.09
CA THR A 312 -16.49 16.89 5.39
C THR A 312 -16.84 18.22 6.08
N THR A 313 -18.05 18.73 5.85
CA THR A 313 -18.64 19.76 6.71
C THR A 313 -19.19 19.07 7.96
N ARG A 314 -18.62 19.35 9.14
CA ARG A 314 -19.15 18.87 10.42
C ARG A 314 -20.49 19.56 10.72
N GLY A 315 -21.54 18.76 10.97
CA GLY A 315 -22.73 19.14 11.73
C GLY A 315 -22.91 18.15 12.90
N PRO A 316 -23.46 18.57 14.06
CA PRO A 316 -23.47 17.76 15.26
C PRO A 316 -24.67 16.81 15.26
N SER A 317 -24.58 15.68 14.55
CA SER A 317 -25.38 14.46 14.78
C SER A 317 -25.18 13.49 13.62
N ALA A 318 -24.00 12.91 13.53
CA ALA A 318 -23.83 11.64 12.86
C ALA A 318 -22.76 10.89 13.63
N VAL A 319 -23.14 9.72 14.17
CA VAL A 319 -22.21 8.76 14.74
C VAL A 319 -21.28 8.33 13.62
N CYS A 320 -20.18 9.06 13.49
CA CYS A 320 -19.18 8.85 12.47
C CYS A 320 -18.42 7.59 12.87
N GLY A 321 -18.68 6.48 12.16
CA GLY A 321 -17.90 5.26 12.27
C GLY A 321 -16.41 5.62 12.19
N ARG A 322 -15.66 5.29 13.24
CA ARG A 322 -14.25 5.60 13.38
C ARG A 322 -13.52 5.08 12.13
N ILE A 323 -12.98 5.99 11.32
CA ILE A 323 -11.96 5.64 10.33
C ILE A 323 -10.68 5.38 11.12
N LEU A 324 -10.53 4.15 11.61
CA LEU A 324 -9.28 3.63 12.14
C LEU A 324 -8.33 3.44 10.96
N CYS A 325 -7.60 4.51 10.63
CA CYS A 325 -6.53 4.47 9.65
C CYS A 325 -5.29 3.86 10.33
N MET A 326 -5.30 2.54 10.55
CA MET A 326 -4.12 1.87 11.11
C MET A 326 -2.95 1.95 10.12
N SER A 327 -1.82 2.38 10.65
CA SER A 327 -0.55 2.58 9.98
C SER A 327 0.12 1.23 9.70
N LEU A 328 -0.11 0.66 8.53
CA LEU A 328 0.70 -0.44 7.99
C LEU A 328 0.61 -0.44 6.46
N PRO A 329 1.74 -0.40 5.72
CA PRO A 329 1.74 -0.39 4.24
C PRO A 329 1.25 -1.70 3.61
N HIS A 330 1.04 -2.75 4.42
CA HIS A 330 0.61 -4.07 3.94
C HIS A 330 -0.68 -4.61 4.59
N LEU A 331 -1.37 -3.81 5.41
CA LEU A 331 -2.75 -4.12 5.81
C LEU A 331 -3.74 -3.45 4.87
N TRP A 332 -4.70 -4.25 4.44
CA TRP A 332 -5.64 -3.94 3.38
C TRP A 332 -6.46 -2.72 3.79
N MET A 333 -6.24 -1.58 3.15
CA MET A 333 -7.27 -0.57 3.08
C MET A 333 -8.34 -1.08 2.12
N THR A 334 -9.44 -1.61 2.66
CA THR A 334 -10.74 -1.39 2.02
C THR A 334 -11.12 0.06 2.33
N PRO A 335 -10.97 1.02 1.40
CA PRO A 335 -11.73 2.25 1.54
C PRO A 335 -13.21 1.83 1.50
N CYS A 336 -13.94 2.08 2.59
CA CYS A 336 -15.40 2.08 2.55
C CYS A 336 -15.80 3.17 1.55
N MET A 337 -15.99 2.77 0.29
CA MET A 337 -16.48 3.66 -0.75
C MET A 337 -18.00 3.77 -0.53
N CYS A 338 -18.44 4.90 -0.01
CA CYS A 338 -19.87 5.25 -0.04
C CYS A 338 -20.29 5.33 -1.50
N THR A 339 -20.98 4.30 -1.99
CA THR A 339 -21.65 4.35 -3.30
C THR A 339 -22.89 5.24 -3.17
N CYS A 340 -22.76 6.53 -3.46
CA CYS A 340 -23.94 7.36 -3.67
C CYS A 340 -24.53 6.97 -5.03
N GLY A 341 -25.62 6.22 -5.00
CA GLY A 341 -26.38 5.82 -6.20
C GLY A 341 -26.84 7.05 -6.99
N LYS A 342 -26.83 6.91 -8.32
CA LYS A 342 -27.42 7.88 -9.24
C LYS A 342 -28.89 8.10 -8.86
N ARG A 343 -29.25 9.28 -8.37
CA ARG A 343 -30.64 9.76 -8.40
C ARG A 343 -30.72 10.94 -9.36
N LYS A 344 -31.48 10.74 -10.45
CA LYS A 344 -32.05 11.84 -11.23
C LYS A 344 -32.99 12.59 -10.30
N ALA A 345 -32.83 13.91 -10.18
CA ALA A 345 -33.81 14.77 -9.54
C ALA A 345 -34.31 15.78 -10.58
N VAL A 346 -35.60 15.66 -10.88
CA VAL A 346 -36.38 16.60 -11.68
C VAL A 346 -36.56 17.88 -10.87
N ILE A 347 -36.35 19.02 -11.52
CA ILE A 347 -36.48 20.35 -10.93
C ILE A 347 -37.97 20.65 -10.71
N HIS A 348 -38.36 20.91 -9.47
CA HIS A 348 -39.54 21.72 -9.17
C HIS A 348 -39.13 22.89 -8.29
N THR A 349 -39.35 24.09 -8.82
CA THR A 349 -39.21 25.36 -8.14
C THR A 349 -40.49 25.70 -7.38
N SER A 350 -40.38 26.00 -6.08
CA SER A 350 -41.22 27.04 -5.47
C SER A 350 -40.61 27.55 -4.16
N ARG A 351 -40.77 28.86 -3.96
CA ARG A 351 -40.39 29.66 -2.80
C ARG A 351 -41.18 29.25 -1.56
N ALA A 352 -40.55 29.29 -0.39
CA ALA A 352 -41.03 30.02 0.79
C ALA A 352 -40.00 29.95 1.92
N ALA A 353 -39.79 31.10 2.57
CA ALA A 353 -38.98 31.25 3.76
C ALA A 353 -39.73 30.72 4.99
N VAL A 354 -39.01 30.08 5.92
CA VAL A 354 -39.33 30.10 7.36
C VAL A 354 -38.01 30.05 8.14
N THR A 355 -37.73 31.14 8.85
CA THR A 355 -36.78 31.22 9.97
C THR A 355 -37.38 30.56 11.20
N TRP A 356 -36.60 29.82 12.00
CA TRP A 356 -36.69 29.83 13.47
C TRP A 356 -35.33 29.52 14.10
N ASN A 357 -35.06 30.25 15.19
CA ASN A 357 -33.83 30.25 16.00
C ASN A 357 -33.53 28.89 16.65
N THR A 358 -32.33 28.36 16.44
CA THR A 358 -31.16 28.48 17.35
C THR A 358 -29.91 28.04 16.62
#